data_AF-A0A7C0Z3F2-F1
#
_entry.id   AF-A0A7C0Z3F2-F1
#
_cell.length_a   1.000
_cell.length_b   1.000
_cell.length_c   1.000
_cell.angle_alpha   90.00
_cell.angle_beta   90.00
_cell.angle_gamma   90.00
#
_symmetry.space_group_name_H-M   'P 1'
#
loop_
_entity.id
_entity.type
_entity.pdbx_description
1 polymer ?
#
loop_
_entity_poly.entity_id
_entity_poly.type
_entity_poly.pdbx_seq_one_letter_code
_entity_poly.pdbx_strand_id
1 'polypeptide(L)'
;VKGSEHTLKVDTVIMAIGQGPNPLLLSTTPGLKLNKRGYIQVDPQTGATSKKGVFAGGDIVTGSATVILAMGAGRTAAKAMHEFLK
;
A
#
# COMPACT_ATOMS: atom_id res chain seq x y z
N VAL A 1 18.57 3.74 27.91
CA VAL A 1 19.03 3.90 29.31
C VAL A 1 17.89 4.59 30.04
N LYS A 2 17.35 4.03 31.13
CA LYS A 2 16.26 4.69 31.88
C LYS A 2 16.81 6.00 32.45
N GLY A 3 16.17 7.14 32.18
CA GLY A 3 16.68 8.46 32.60
C GLY A 3 17.58 9.18 31.58
N SER A 4 17.69 8.69 30.33
CA SER A 4 18.48 9.35 29.26
C SER A 4 17.67 10.29 28.37
N GLU A 5 16.44 10.61 28.77
CA GLU A 5 15.58 11.56 28.08
C GLU A 5 16.20 12.96 28.14
N HIS A 6 16.12 13.70 27.05
CA HIS A 6 16.64 15.07 26.98
C HIS A 6 15.69 15.95 26.18
N THR A 7 15.76 17.25 26.44
CA THR A 7 15.00 18.27 25.70
C THR A 7 15.91 18.87 24.63
N LEU A 8 15.38 19.05 23.43
CA LEU A 8 16.06 19.72 22.32
C LEU A 8 15.29 20.99 21.97
N LYS A 9 15.96 22.16 21.95
CA LYS A 9 15.35 23.41 21.51
C LYS A 9 15.32 23.45 19.98
N VAL A 10 14.13 23.47 19.40
CA VAL A 10 13.91 23.52 17.94
C VAL A 10 12.76 24.47 17.62
N ASP A 11 12.85 25.15 16.48
CA ASP A 11 11.82 26.06 15.99
C ASP A 11 10.80 25.34 15.08
N THR A 12 11.16 24.17 14.53
CA THR A 12 10.30 23.39 13.62
C THR A 12 10.61 21.90 13.73
N VAL A 13 9.56 21.07 13.64
CA VAL A 13 9.64 19.60 13.64
C VAL A 13 8.95 19.05 12.40
N ILE A 14 9.63 18.18 11.66
CA ILE A 14 9.08 17.47 10.49
C ILE A 14 9.11 15.96 10.78
N MET A 15 7.93 15.34 10.83
CA MET A 15 7.80 13.91 11.08
C MET A 15 7.96 13.12 9.78
N ALA A 16 9.13 12.49 9.58
CA ALA A 16 9.45 11.69 8.40
C ALA A 16 9.67 10.20 8.74
N ILE A 17 8.87 9.66 9.67
CA ILE A 17 8.98 8.28 10.17
C ILE A 17 8.29 7.23 9.28
N GLY A 18 7.82 7.63 8.10
CA GLY A 18 7.09 6.79 7.15
C GLY A 18 5.58 7.04 7.15
N GLN A 19 4.89 6.26 6.33
CA GLN A 19 3.46 6.39 6.04
C GLN A 19 2.78 5.03 5.97
N GLY A 20 1.46 5.02 6.21
CA GLY A 20 0.61 3.84 6.11
C GLY A 20 -0.47 3.98 5.04
N PRO A 21 -1.22 2.91 4.75
CA PRO A 21 -2.32 2.96 3.79
C PRO A 21 -3.47 3.80 4.35
N ASN A 22 -4.23 4.47 3.47
CA ASN A 22 -5.38 5.28 3.89
C ASN A 22 -6.51 4.37 4.42
N PRO A 23 -6.83 4.40 5.73
CA PRO A 23 -7.80 3.47 6.30
C PRO A 23 -9.24 3.74 5.84
N LEU A 24 -9.57 5.00 5.53
CA LEU A 24 -10.94 5.37 5.16
C LEU A 24 -11.37 4.71 3.85
N LEU A 25 -10.56 4.83 2.80
CA LEU A 25 -10.84 4.24 1.48
C LEU A 25 -11.03 2.72 1.55
N LEU A 26 -10.29 2.06 2.43
CA LEU A 26 -10.33 0.62 2.60
C LEU A 26 -11.53 0.17 3.44
N SER A 27 -11.89 0.96 4.46
CA SER A 27 -13.09 0.72 5.29
C SER A 27 -14.41 0.88 4.52
N THR A 28 -14.43 1.77 3.52
CA THR A 28 -15.61 2.05 2.70
C THR A 28 -15.73 1.16 1.47
N THR A 29 -14.85 0.15 1.31
CA THR A 29 -14.85 -0.76 0.16
C THR A 29 -15.16 -2.20 0.60
N PRO A 30 -16.45 -2.55 0.83
CA PRO A 30 -16.84 -3.92 1.20
C PRO A 30 -16.35 -4.97 0.19
N GLY A 31 -15.89 -6.09 0.75
CA GLY A 31 -15.38 -7.23 -0.02
C GLY A 31 -13.91 -7.12 -0.45
N LEU A 32 -13.21 -6.06 -0.07
CA LEU A 32 -11.77 -5.92 -0.30
C LEU A 32 -10.97 -6.45 0.91
N LYS A 33 -10.22 -7.53 0.72
CA LYS A 33 -9.37 -8.14 1.74
C LYS A 33 -8.09 -7.33 1.92
N LEU A 34 -7.73 -7.10 3.17
CA LEU A 34 -6.50 -6.43 3.58
C LEU A 34 -5.60 -7.40 4.34
N ASN A 35 -4.30 -7.15 4.33
CA ASN A 35 -3.38 -7.83 5.24
C ASN A 35 -3.44 -7.22 6.65
N LYS A 36 -2.74 -7.82 7.61
CA LYS A 36 -2.71 -7.37 9.02
C LYS A 36 -2.23 -5.93 9.22
N ARG A 37 -1.54 -5.34 8.24
CA ARG A 37 -1.00 -3.97 8.27
C ARG A 37 -1.90 -2.97 7.51
N GLY A 38 -3.06 -3.42 7.01
CA GLY A 38 -4.02 -2.58 6.30
C GLY A 38 -3.74 -2.37 4.82
N TYR A 39 -2.79 -3.09 4.20
CA TYR A 39 -2.54 -3.00 2.76
C TYR A 39 -3.44 -3.97 1.98
N ILE A 40 -3.73 -3.66 0.72
CA ILE A 40 -4.60 -4.48 -0.12
C ILE A 40 -3.92 -5.83 -0.39
N GLN A 41 -4.65 -6.91 -0.11
CA GLN A 41 -4.21 -8.25 -0.47
C GLN A 41 -4.51 -8.52 -1.95
N VAL A 42 -3.49 -8.96 -2.69
CA VAL A 42 -3.60 -9.29 -4.11
C VAL A 42 -2.99 -10.65 -4.41
N ASP A 43 -3.37 -11.22 -5.54
CA ASP A 43 -2.58 -12.26 -6.21
C ASP A 43 -1.27 -11.64 -6.75
N PRO A 44 -0.09 -12.17 -6.35
CA PRO A 44 1.20 -11.60 -6.74
C PRO A 44 1.50 -11.70 -8.25
N GLN A 45 0.86 -12.61 -8.98
CA GLN A 45 1.11 -12.79 -10.42
C GLN A 45 0.21 -11.91 -11.29
N THR A 46 -0.93 -11.47 -10.77
CA THR A 46 -1.95 -10.76 -11.56
C THR A 46 -2.30 -9.38 -11.01
N GLY A 47 -2.02 -9.12 -9.72
CA GLY A 47 -2.50 -7.93 -9.03
C GLY A 47 -3.99 -7.96 -8.71
N ALA A 48 -4.69 -9.08 -8.95
CA ALA A 48 -6.12 -9.20 -8.71
C ALA A 48 -6.41 -9.17 -7.20
N THR A 49 -7.42 -8.40 -6.81
CA THR A 49 -7.88 -8.33 -5.41
C THR A 49 -8.96 -9.37 -5.13
N SER A 50 -9.45 -9.44 -3.89
CA SER A 50 -10.63 -10.25 -3.56
C SER A 50 -11.95 -9.78 -4.19
N LYS A 51 -11.98 -8.56 -4.75
CA LYS A 51 -13.16 -7.99 -5.40
C LYS A 51 -13.04 -8.19 -6.91
N LYS A 52 -14.01 -8.90 -7.51
CA LYS A 52 -14.01 -9.24 -8.94
C LYS A 52 -13.89 -7.96 -9.79
N GLY A 53 -12.96 -8.00 -10.76
CA GLY A 53 -12.69 -6.87 -11.65
C GLY A 53 -11.88 -5.73 -11.04
N VAL A 54 -11.41 -5.87 -9.79
CA VAL A 54 -10.57 -4.85 -9.12
C VAL A 54 -9.16 -5.38 -8.93
N PHE A 55 -8.19 -4.58 -9.35
CA PHE A 55 -6.76 -4.87 -9.30
C PHE A 55 -6.02 -3.78 -8.52
N ALA A 56 -4.88 -4.11 -7.92
CA ALA A 56 -4.04 -3.17 -7.19
C ALA A 56 -2.55 -3.46 -7.38
N GLY A 57 -1.71 -2.44 -7.25
CA GLY A 57 -0.27 -2.53 -7.38
C GLY A 57 0.45 -1.34 -6.74
N GLY A 58 1.77 -1.46 -6.53
CA GLY A 58 2.59 -0.46 -5.85
C GLY A 58 2.45 -0.45 -4.33
N ASP A 59 2.76 0.68 -3.71
CA ASP A 59 2.88 0.81 -2.25
C ASP A 59 1.61 0.43 -1.47
N ILE A 60 0.42 0.55 -2.09
CA ILE A 60 -0.84 0.14 -1.46
C ILE A 60 -0.94 -1.38 -1.24
N VAL A 61 -0.08 -2.16 -1.88
CA VAL A 61 0.05 -3.62 -1.74
C VAL A 61 1.26 -3.98 -0.88
N THR A 62 2.43 -3.40 -1.17
CA THR A 62 3.71 -3.80 -0.56
C THR A 62 4.08 -3.03 0.71
N GLY A 63 3.43 -1.89 0.97
CA GLY A 63 4.01 -0.84 1.80
C GLY A 63 5.09 -0.05 1.05
N SER A 64 5.60 1.00 1.70
CA SER A 64 6.57 1.94 1.12
C SER A 64 7.74 1.21 0.46
N ALA A 65 7.79 1.29 -0.87
CA ALA A 65 8.75 0.59 -1.70
C ALA A 65 9.41 1.56 -2.70
N THR A 66 9.85 1.05 -3.85
CA THR A 66 10.53 1.83 -4.88
C THR A 66 9.62 2.08 -6.07
N VAL A 67 9.88 3.17 -6.79
CA VAL A 67 9.14 3.55 -8.01
C VAL A 67 9.16 2.43 -9.06
N ILE A 68 10.28 1.73 -9.21
CA ILE A 68 10.41 0.65 -10.19
C ILE A 68 9.51 -0.54 -9.88
N LEU A 69 9.31 -0.87 -8.59
CA LEU A 69 8.39 -1.93 -8.17
C LEU A 69 6.94 -1.53 -8.41
N ALA A 70 6.58 -0.27 -8.13
CA ALA A 70 5.25 0.24 -8.41
C ALA A 70 4.95 0.21 -9.93
N MET A 71 5.90 0.62 -10.77
CA MET A 71 5.77 0.55 -12.22
C MET A 71 5.60 -0.90 -12.71
N GLY A 72 6.43 -1.82 -12.20
CA GLY A 72 6.32 -3.25 -12.52
C GLY A 72 4.97 -3.83 -12.14
N ALA A 73 4.47 -3.55 -10.94
CA ALA A 73 3.15 -3.97 -10.49
C ALA A 73 2.03 -3.42 -11.39
N GLY A 74 2.14 -2.16 -11.82
CA GLY A 74 1.20 -1.55 -12.76
C GLY A 74 1.14 -2.27 -14.10
N ARG A 75 2.30 -2.66 -14.68
CA ARG A 75 2.34 -3.43 -15.94
C ARG A 75 1.74 -4.82 -15.80
N THR A 76 2.01 -5.50 -14.68
CA THR A 76 1.41 -6.80 -14.38
C THR A 76 -0.11 -6.71 -14.27
N ALA A 77 -0.61 -5.74 -13.51
CA ALA A 77 -2.05 -5.51 -13.34
C ALA A 77 -2.72 -5.12 -14.68
N ALA A 78 -2.08 -4.30 -15.51
CA ALA A 78 -2.60 -3.93 -16.84
C ALA A 78 -2.75 -5.15 -17.75
N LYS A 79 -1.76 -6.05 -17.79
CA LYS A 79 -1.84 -7.29 -18.55
C LYS A 79 -3.00 -8.17 -18.04
N ALA A 80 -3.15 -8.32 -16.72
CA ALA A 80 -4.22 -9.12 -16.14
C ALA A 80 -5.62 -8.52 -16.40
N MET A 81 -5.76 -7.20 -16.32
CA MET A 81 -6.99 -6.48 -16.68
C MET A 81 -7.35 -6.71 -18.14
N HIS A 82 -6.38 -6.68 -19.05
CA HIS A 82 -6.63 -6.95 -20.46
C HIS A 82 -7.15 -8.37 -20.69
N GLU A 83 -6.54 -9.38 -20.08
CA GLU A 83 -7.04 -10.78 -20.19
C GLU A 83 -8.40 -10.97 -19.51
N PHE A 84 -8.71 -10.23 -18.45
CA PHE A 84 -10.00 -10.30 -17.76
C PHE A 84 -11.17 -9.72 -18.58
N LEU A 85 -10.90 -8.75 -19.47
CA LEU A 85 -11.92 -8.05 -20.26
C LEU A 85 -12.17 -8.68 -21.65
N LYS A 86 -11.36 -9.67 -22.05
CA LYS A 86 -11.62 -10.47 -23.25
C LYS A 86 -12.79 -11.41 -23.03
#